data_AF-A0A3D3RMJ4-F1
#
_entry.id   AF-A0A3D3RMJ4-F1
#
_cell.length_a   1.000
_cell.length_b   1.000
_cell.length_c   1.000
_cell.angle_alpha   90.00
_cell.angle_beta   90.00
_cell.angle_gamma   90.00
#
_symmetry.space_group_name_H-M   'P 1'
#
loop_
_entity.id
_entity.type
_entity.pdbx_description
1 polymer ?
#
loop_
_entity_poly.entity_id
_entity_poly.type
_entity_poly.pdbx_seq_one_letter_code
_entity_poly.pdbx_strand_id
1 'polypeptide(L)'
;SAQTANLMGLIRDLVGRNFIEVAIRLGACIIYVLAIILATILEKRVKRIQMITIFLEIVVVGFLGMIPRTIDPMIALYPMFFITAFQWCIFKGAKGYVSSTIFSTNNIKQTVVSFTEYYLLEENKEKERKEKLEKAKFFGGSLLAFHIGALCSALLYPLFGIQTVWWSIVPLLFSMAFILYQESQEKNMMCMESIVK
;
A
#
# COMPACT_ATOMS: atom_id res chain seq x y z
N SER A 1 5.86 4.02 -8.71
CA SER A 1 5.99 3.88 -7.24
C SER A 1 7.20 4.65 -6.76
N ALA A 2 7.34 4.84 -5.45
CA ALA A 2 8.50 5.53 -4.85
C ALA A 2 9.83 4.88 -5.28
N GLN A 3 9.90 3.55 -5.35
CA GLN A 3 11.13 2.85 -5.72
C GLN A 3 11.51 2.98 -7.20
N THR A 4 10.55 3.03 -8.12
CA THR A 4 10.85 3.33 -9.53
C THR A 4 11.47 4.73 -9.67
N ALA A 5 10.90 5.74 -9.02
CA ALA A 5 11.43 7.10 -9.04
C ALA A 5 12.83 7.17 -8.38
N ASN A 6 13.03 6.44 -7.28
CA ASN A 6 14.33 6.32 -6.63
C ASN A 6 15.41 5.77 -7.57
N LEU A 7 15.12 4.64 -8.25
CA LEU A 7 16.06 4.01 -9.19
C LEU A 7 16.34 4.91 -10.41
N MET A 8 15.35 5.63 -10.93
CA MET A 8 15.60 6.63 -11.98
C MET A 8 16.51 7.77 -11.50
N GLY A 9 16.28 8.25 -10.27
CA GLY A 9 17.15 9.23 -9.63
C GLY A 9 18.59 8.71 -9.42
N LEU A 10 18.74 7.43 -9.07
CA LEU A 10 20.04 6.78 -8.90
C LEU A 10 20.86 6.84 -10.20
N ILE A 11 20.23 6.52 -11.33
CA ILE A 11 20.90 6.61 -12.65
C ILE A 11 21.28 8.05 -12.98
N ARG A 12 20.36 9.00 -12.75
CA ARG A 12 20.64 10.43 -12.97
C ARG A 12 21.86 10.89 -12.15
N ASP A 13 21.91 10.55 -10.87
CA ASP A 13 22.97 11.01 -9.97
C ASP A 13 24.31 10.30 -10.24
N LEU A 14 24.26 9.06 -10.73
CA LEU A 14 25.44 8.34 -11.23
C LEU A 14 26.06 9.03 -12.46
N VAL A 15 25.22 9.40 -13.44
CA VAL A 15 25.68 10.16 -14.63
C VAL A 15 26.23 11.53 -14.22
N GLY A 16 25.57 12.19 -13.28
CA GLY A 16 26.01 13.47 -12.71
C GLY A 16 27.23 13.37 -11.78
N ARG A 17 27.75 12.17 -11.52
CA ARG A 17 28.87 11.89 -10.60
C ARG A 17 28.65 12.39 -9.16
N ASN A 18 27.39 12.49 -8.73
CA ASN A 18 27.07 12.81 -7.35
C ASN A 18 27.01 11.52 -6.52
N PHE A 19 28.18 11.03 -6.12
CA PHE A 19 28.31 9.73 -5.45
C PHE A 19 27.66 9.68 -4.06
N ILE A 20 27.49 10.83 -3.40
CA ILE A 20 26.78 10.90 -2.11
C ILE A 20 25.30 10.57 -2.32
N GLU A 21 24.65 11.23 -3.28
CA GLU A 21 23.24 10.93 -3.63
C GLU A 21 23.06 9.51 -4.15
N VAL A 22 24.03 9.00 -4.92
CA VAL A 22 24.04 7.60 -5.36
C VAL A 22 24.03 6.65 -4.15
N ALA A 23 24.89 6.89 -3.16
CA ALA A 23 24.92 6.08 -1.94
C ALA A 23 23.59 6.17 -1.15
N ILE A 24 23.02 7.37 -1.02
CA ILE A 24 21.72 7.59 -0.36
C ILE A 24 20.60 6.81 -1.06
N ARG A 25 20.51 6.88 -2.39
CA ARG A 25 19.48 6.18 -3.15
C ARG A 25 19.66 4.67 -3.16
N LEU A 26 20.91 4.20 -3.17
CA LEU A 26 21.23 2.79 -3.01
C LEU A 26 20.85 2.29 -1.62
N GLY A 27 21.09 3.09 -0.57
CA GLY A 27 20.63 2.81 0.80
C GLY A 27 19.10 2.63 0.87
N ALA A 28 18.32 3.53 0.25
CA ALA A 28 16.87 3.38 0.15
C ALA A 28 16.47 2.08 -0.56
N CYS A 29 17.19 1.70 -1.62
CA CYS A 29 16.96 0.44 -2.34
C CYS A 29 17.24 -0.79 -1.47
N ILE A 30 18.34 -0.78 -0.72
CA ILE A 30 18.68 -1.87 0.20
C ILE A 30 17.61 -2.02 1.28
N ILE A 31 17.16 -0.92 1.89
CA ILE A 31 16.08 -0.92 2.89
C ILE A 31 14.79 -1.51 2.31
N TYR A 32 14.42 -1.11 1.09
CA TYR A 32 13.25 -1.63 0.38
C TYR A 32 13.35 -3.15 0.17
N VAL A 33 14.51 -3.66 -0.28
CA VAL A 33 14.74 -5.09 -0.49
C VAL A 33 14.72 -5.88 0.83
N LEU A 34 15.37 -5.36 1.88
CA LEU A 34 15.37 -5.99 3.19
C LEU A 34 13.97 -6.07 3.80
N ALA A 35 13.15 -5.03 3.61
CA ALA A 35 11.76 -5.03 4.03
C ALA A 35 10.94 -6.12 3.33
N ILE A 36 11.14 -6.33 2.02
CA ILE A 36 10.49 -7.43 1.27
C ILE A 36 10.90 -8.79 1.83
N ILE A 37 12.20 -9.00 2.07
CA ILE A 37 12.72 -10.26 2.62
C ILE A 37 12.10 -10.52 3.99
N LEU A 38 12.13 -9.52 4.87
CA LEU A 38 11.60 -9.62 6.22
C LEU A 38 10.09 -9.90 6.21
N ALA A 39 9.31 -9.12 5.44
CA ALA A 39 7.87 -9.32 5.34
C ALA A 39 7.52 -10.71 4.81
N THR A 40 8.25 -11.21 3.80
CA THR A 40 8.05 -12.55 3.24
C THR A 40 8.33 -13.66 4.26
N ILE A 41 9.33 -13.49 5.12
CA ILE A 41 9.64 -14.43 6.19
C ILE A 41 8.57 -14.38 7.28
N LEU A 42 8.19 -13.19 7.73
CA LEU A 42 7.25 -12.99 8.84
C LEU A 42 5.83 -13.38 8.46
N GLU A 43 5.41 -13.16 7.21
CA GLU A 43 4.10 -13.58 6.71
C GLU A 43 3.84 -15.09 6.93
N LYS A 44 4.90 -15.91 6.85
CA LYS A 44 4.82 -17.36 7.02
C LYS A 44 4.92 -17.83 8.47
N ARG A 45 5.36 -16.97 9.39
CA ARG A 45 5.76 -17.36 10.76
C ARG A 45 4.96 -16.66 11.85
N VAL A 46 4.33 -15.54 11.56
CA VAL A 46 3.71 -14.68 12.56
C VAL A 46 2.20 -14.64 12.37
N LYS A 47 1.47 -15.03 13.42
CA LYS A 47 0.01 -14.87 13.47
C LYS A 47 -0.35 -13.39 13.57
N ARG A 48 -1.47 -12.98 12.94
CA ARG A 48 -1.96 -11.59 12.94
C ARG A 48 -0.96 -10.58 12.36
N ILE A 49 -0.12 -11.02 11.42
CA ILE A 49 0.90 -10.17 10.79
C ILE A 49 0.30 -8.90 10.17
N GLN A 50 -0.93 -8.96 9.61
CA GLN A 50 -1.64 -7.80 9.08
C GLN A 50 -1.88 -6.71 10.13
N MET A 51 -2.24 -7.09 11.35
CA MET A 51 -2.43 -6.14 12.45
C MET A 51 -1.11 -5.53 12.92
N ILE A 52 -0.06 -6.33 12.98
CA ILE A 52 1.29 -5.87 13.32
C ILE A 52 1.78 -4.89 12.26
N THR A 53 1.51 -5.15 10.97
CA THR A 53 1.84 -4.23 9.87
C THR A 53 1.17 -2.87 10.04
N ILE A 54 -0.14 -2.84 10.30
CA ILE A 54 -0.86 -1.56 10.49
C ILE A 54 -0.33 -0.82 11.72
N PHE A 55 -0.05 -1.54 12.81
CA PHE A 55 0.56 -0.93 13.99
C PHE A 55 1.92 -0.31 13.67
N LEU A 56 2.76 -1.03 12.92
CA LEU A 56 4.07 -0.54 12.50
C LEU A 56 3.94 0.67 11.55
N GLU A 57 2.93 0.69 10.67
CA GLU A 57 2.59 1.85 9.84
C GLU A 57 2.24 3.08 10.68
N ILE A 58 1.41 2.92 11.71
CA ILE A 58 1.06 4.03 12.61
C ILE A 58 2.32 4.58 13.30
N VAL A 59 3.21 3.70 13.77
CA VAL A 59 4.48 4.10 14.40
C VAL A 59 5.36 4.86 13.42
N VAL A 60 5.55 4.33 12.20
CA VAL A 60 6.37 4.98 11.15
C VAL A 60 5.78 6.34 10.76
N VAL A 61 4.46 6.43 10.54
CA VAL A 61 3.76 7.69 10.25
C VAL A 61 3.92 8.70 11.38
N GLY A 62 3.83 8.24 12.64
CA GLY A 62 4.07 9.06 13.83
C GLY A 62 5.46 9.71 13.78
N PHE A 63 6.50 8.92 13.52
CA PHE A 63 7.88 9.39 13.41
C PHE A 63 8.11 10.32 12.20
N LEU A 64 7.51 10.04 11.04
CA LEU A 64 7.73 10.83 9.82
C LEU A 64 7.35 12.30 9.99
N GLY A 65 6.26 12.58 10.70
CA GLY A 65 5.83 13.96 10.97
C GLY A 65 6.76 14.74 11.90
N MET A 66 7.68 14.07 12.57
CA MET A 66 8.68 14.66 13.46
C MET A 66 10.03 14.91 12.78
N ILE A 67 10.23 14.43 11.55
CA ILE A 67 11.50 14.58 10.84
C ILE A 67 11.75 16.07 10.52
N PRO A 68 12.90 16.63 10.95
CA PRO A 68 13.25 18.01 10.63
C PRO A 68 13.44 18.24 9.12
N ARG A 69 13.05 19.43 8.65
CA ARG A 69 13.21 19.87 7.25
C ARG A 69 14.68 19.96 6.77
N THR A 70 15.62 19.89 7.70
CA THR A 70 17.06 19.93 7.43
C THR A 70 17.64 18.59 7.00
N ILE A 71 16.90 17.49 7.18
CA ILE A 71 17.32 16.16 6.72
C ILE A 71 17.11 16.05 5.21
N ASP A 72 18.05 15.38 4.54
CA ASP A 72 17.92 15.07 3.11
C ASP A 72 16.55 14.42 2.80
N PRO A 73 15.80 14.92 1.81
CA PRO A 73 14.47 14.40 1.50
C PRO A 73 14.42 12.91 1.16
N MET A 74 15.46 12.34 0.54
CA MET A 74 15.48 10.90 0.24
C MET A 74 15.76 10.08 1.50
N ILE A 75 16.67 10.54 2.38
CA ILE A 75 16.90 9.90 3.69
C ILE A 75 15.62 9.94 4.54
N ALA A 76 14.91 11.08 4.55
CA ALA A 76 13.64 11.21 5.26
C ALA A 76 12.58 10.20 4.81
N LEU A 77 12.68 9.69 3.57
CA LEU A 77 11.78 8.68 3.02
C LEU A 77 12.19 7.23 3.33
N TYR A 78 13.34 6.97 3.93
CA TYR A 78 13.77 5.60 4.26
C TYR A 78 12.72 4.80 5.07
N PRO A 79 12.08 5.36 6.12
CA PRO A 79 11.00 4.67 6.81
C PRO A 79 9.82 4.35 5.89
N MET A 80 9.49 5.25 4.94
CA MET A 80 8.45 5.01 3.94
C MET A 80 8.81 3.88 2.97
N PHE A 81 10.06 3.81 2.50
CA PHE A 81 10.52 2.71 1.65
C PHE A 81 10.39 1.37 2.38
N PHE A 82 10.76 1.32 3.66
CA PHE A 82 10.62 0.11 4.46
C PHE A 82 9.15 -0.29 4.61
N ILE A 83 8.31 0.61 5.14
CA ILE A 83 6.97 0.22 5.56
C ILE A 83 6.04 -0.07 4.38
N THR A 84 6.15 0.68 3.27
CA THR A 84 5.32 0.44 2.09
C THR A 84 5.70 -0.86 1.38
N ALA A 85 6.99 -1.23 1.37
CA ALA A 85 7.44 -2.53 0.87
C ALA A 85 6.94 -3.67 1.76
N PHE A 86 7.05 -3.49 3.07
CA PHE A 86 6.56 -4.45 4.05
C PHE A 86 5.06 -4.68 3.92
N GLN A 87 4.28 -3.60 3.89
CA GLN A 87 2.83 -3.61 3.69
C GLN A 87 2.46 -4.34 2.42
N TRP A 88 3.12 -4.04 1.30
CA TRP A 88 2.79 -4.66 0.03
C TRP A 88 2.94 -6.19 0.05
N CYS A 89 3.96 -6.70 0.74
CA CYS A 89 4.14 -8.15 0.90
C CYS A 89 3.09 -8.80 1.81
N ILE A 90 2.54 -8.07 2.79
CA ILE A 90 1.55 -8.59 3.74
C ILE A 90 0.12 -8.47 3.19
N PHE A 91 -0.22 -7.37 2.53
CA PHE A 91 -1.53 -7.11 1.92
C PHE A 91 -1.51 -7.37 0.42
N LYS A 92 -1.47 -8.66 0.04
CA LYS A 92 -1.28 -9.12 -1.34
C LYS A 92 -2.48 -8.89 -2.27
N GLY A 93 -3.65 -8.53 -1.74
CA GLY A 93 -4.87 -8.32 -2.50
C GLY A 93 -6.13 -8.79 -1.78
N ALA A 94 -7.25 -8.81 -2.50
CA ALA A 94 -8.56 -9.22 -1.97
C ALA A 94 -9.46 -9.73 -3.10
N LYS A 95 -10.56 -10.41 -2.73
CA LYS A 95 -11.53 -10.99 -3.69
C LYS A 95 -10.90 -11.89 -4.76
N GLY A 96 -9.80 -12.57 -4.42
CA GLY A 96 -9.04 -13.41 -5.37
C GLY A 96 -8.16 -12.63 -6.35
N TYR A 97 -8.14 -11.29 -6.29
CA TYR A 97 -7.25 -10.47 -7.11
C TYR A 97 -5.97 -10.15 -6.34
N VAL A 98 -4.83 -10.50 -6.94
CA VAL A 98 -3.53 -9.99 -6.47
C VAL A 98 -3.46 -8.51 -6.83
N SER A 99 -3.24 -7.67 -5.82
CA SER A 99 -3.26 -6.22 -5.97
C SER A 99 -2.18 -5.58 -5.14
N SER A 100 -1.71 -4.44 -5.62
CA SER A 100 -0.81 -3.59 -4.86
C SER A 100 -1.39 -2.19 -4.81
N THR A 101 -1.90 -1.83 -3.64
CA THR A 101 -2.56 -0.54 -3.37
C THR A 101 -1.61 0.64 -3.54
N ILE A 102 -0.30 0.43 -3.45
CA ILE A 102 0.73 1.47 -3.59
C ILE A 102 1.12 1.77 -5.06
N PHE A 103 0.62 1.01 -6.05
CA PHE A 103 0.90 1.23 -7.47
C PHE A 103 -0.36 1.64 -8.24
N SER A 104 -0.56 2.95 -8.39
CA SER A 104 -1.66 3.51 -9.17
C SER A 104 -1.68 3.03 -10.63
N THR A 105 -0.51 2.86 -11.26
CA THR A 105 -0.41 2.45 -12.67
C THR A 105 -0.95 1.05 -12.93
N ASN A 106 -0.70 0.08 -12.03
CA ASN A 106 -1.29 -1.24 -12.15
C ASN A 106 -2.82 -1.17 -11.98
N ASN A 107 -3.30 -0.37 -11.03
CA ASN A 107 -4.74 -0.19 -10.83
C ASN A 107 -5.39 0.43 -12.08
N ILE A 108 -4.80 1.45 -12.70
CA ILE A 108 -5.25 2.01 -14.00
C ILE A 108 -5.37 0.91 -15.04
N LYS A 109 -4.30 0.14 -15.26
CA LYS A 109 -4.29 -0.94 -16.26
C LYS A 109 -5.42 -1.93 -16.00
N GLN A 110 -5.53 -2.45 -14.77
CA GLN A 110 -6.52 -3.46 -14.44
C GLN A 110 -7.95 -2.91 -14.56
N THR A 111 -8.18 -1.66 -14.17
CA THR A 111 -9.47 -0.98 -14.35
C THR A 111 -9.83 -0.86 -15.82
N VAL A 112 -8.96 -0.26 -16.63
CA VAL A 112 -9.23 -0.01 -18.06
C VAL A 112 -9.42 -1.33 -18.81
N VAL A 113 -8.51 -2.30 -18.65
CA VAL A 113 -8.62 -3.60 -19.31
C VAL A 113 -9.92 -4.31 -18.92
N SER A 114 -10.28 -4.34 -17.63
CA SER A 114 -11.49 -5.04 -17.20
C SER A 114 -12.76 -4.34 -17.68
N PHE A 115 -12.78 -3.01 -17.75
CA PHE A 115 -13.89 -2.27 -18.36
C PHE A 115 -13.98 -2.52 -19.87
N THR A 116 -12.86 -2.51 -20.58
CA THR A 116 -12.84 -2.82 -22.02
C THR A 116 -13.35 -4.25 -22.27
N GLU A 117 -12.84 -5.23 -21.53
CA GLU A 117 -13.30 -6.62 -21.62
C GLU A 117 -14.79 -6.76 -21.30
N TYR A 118 -15.32 -6.02 -20.31
CA TYR A 118 -16.75 -6.00 -20.00
C TYR A 118 -17.63 -5.60 -21.21
N TYR A 119 -17.20 -4.60 -22.00
CA TYR A 119 -17.95 -4.12 -23.16
C TYR A 119 -17.77 -4.98 -24.40
N LEU A 120 -16.65 -5.71 -24.52
CA LEU A 120 -16.38 -6.59 -25.67
C LEU A 120 -17.06 -7.96 -25.56
N LEU A 121 -17.58 -8.32 -24.39
CA LEU A 121 -18.25 -9.61 -24.19
C LEU A 121 -19.60 -9.66 -24.90
N GLU A 122 -19.85 -10.79 -25.56
CA GLU A 122 -21.15 -11.17 -26.13
C GLU A 122 -22.25 -11.22 -25.05
N GLU A 123 -23.51 -11.03 -25.45
CA GLU A 123 -24.66 -10.98 -24.53
C GLU A 123 -24.89 -12.30 -23.77
N ASN A 124 -24.53 -13.43 -24.36
CA ASN A 124 -24.66 -14.76 -23.75
C ASN A 124 -23.62 -15.05 -22.64
N LYS A 125 -22.62 -14.18 -22.42
CA LYS A 125 -21.53 -14.37 -21.43
C LYS A 125 -21.74 -13.59 -20.13
N GLU A 126 -22.96 -13.59 -19.60
CA GLU A 126 -23.32 -12.75 -18.46
C GLU A 126 -22.49 -13.00 -17.18
N LYS A 127 -22.13 -14.26 -16.91
CA LYS A 127 -21.27 -14.60 -15.77
C LYS A 127 -19.89 -13.96 -15.88
N GLU A 128 -19.24 -14.08 -17.04
CA GLU A 128 -17.93 -13.49 -17.30
C GLU A 128 -18.01 -11.95 -17.26
N ARG A 129 -19.08 -11.39 -17.83
CA ARG A 129 -19.36 -9.95 -17.79
C ARG A 129 -19.38 -9.44 -16.35
N LYS A 130 -20.09 -10.13 -15.46
CA LYS A 130 -20.13 -9.79 -14.03
C LYS A 130 -18.75 -9.86 -13.38
N GLU A 131 -17.94 -10.88 -13.70
CA GLU A 131 -16.57 -11.00 -13.18
C GLU A 131 -15.65 -9.85 -13.64
N LYS A 132 -15.74 -9.46 -14.92
CA LYS A 132 -15.00 -8.29 -15.44
C LYS A 132 -15.43 -6.99 -14.75
N LEU A 133 -16.74 -6.80 -14.54
CA LEU A 133 -17.26 -5.63 -13.84
C LEU A 133 -16.77 -5.57 -12.39
N GLU A 134 -16.80 -6.68 -11.65
CA GLU A 134 -16.32 -6.72 -10.27
C GLU A 134 -14.82 -6.45 -10.17
N LYS A 135 -14.03 -6.98 -11.11
CA LYS A 135 -12.60 -6.66 -11.22
C LYS A 135 -12.38 -5.17 -11.51
N ALA A 136 -13.13 -4.61 -12.45
CA ALA A 136 -13.06 -3.19 -12.80
C ALA A 136 -13.39 -2.28 -11.60
N LYS A 137 -14.45 -2.61 -10.84
CA LYS A 137 -14.83 -1.92 -9.60
C LYS A 137 -13.76 -2.04 -8.53
N PHE A 138 -13.17 -3.23 -8.35
CA PHE A 138 -12.14 -3.46 -7.33
C PHE A 138 -10.89 -2.61 -7.57
N PHE A 139 -10.32 -2.67 -8.79
CA PHE A 139 -9.14 -1.88 -9.12
C PHE A 139 -9.47 -0.40 -9.30
N GLY A 140 -10.65 -0.06 -9.82
CA GLY A 140 -11.11 1.32 -9.98
C GLY A 140 -11.34 2.01 -8.64
N GLY A 141 -11.98 1.34 -7.69
CA GLY A 141 -12.11 1.82 -6.31
C GLY A 141 -10.75 2.01 -5.63
N SER A 142 -9.83 1.06 -5.81
CA SER A 142 -8.46 1.17 -5.30
C SER A 142 -7.71 2.38 -5.89
N LEU A 143 -7.90 2.63 -7.21
CA LEU A 143 -7.32 3.77 -7.90
C LEU A 143 -7.87 5.11 -7.42
N LEU A 144 -9.19 5.18 -7.23
CA LEU A 144 -9.86 6.37 -6.71
C LEU A 144 -9.42 6.68 -5.28
N ALA A 145 -9.40 5.67 -4.40
CA ALA A 145 -8.94 5.84 -3.02
C ALA A 145 -7.49 6.37 -2.96
N PHE A 146 -6.60 5.86 -3.81
CA PHE A 146 -5.23 6.35 -3.91
C PHE A 146 -5.16 7.85 -4.25
N HIS A 147 -5.90 8.29 -5.28
CA HIS A 147 -5.85 9.69 -5.72
C HIS A 147 -6.62 10.64 -4.80
N ILE A 148 -7.70 10.18 -4.16
CA ILE A 148 -8.37 10.93 -3.10
C ILE A 148 -7.40 11.17 -1.94
N GLY A 149 -6.66 10.14 -1.51
CA GLY A 149 -5.63 10.29 -0.47
C GLY A 149 -4.55 11.30 -0.85
N ALA A 150 -4.04 11.23 -2.09
CA ALA A 150 -3.06 12.20 -2.59
C ALA A 150 -3.62 13.63 -2.65
N LEU A 151 -4.86 13.80 -3.12
CA LEU A 151 -5.55 15.08 -3.17
C LEU A 151 -5.76 15.66 -1.76
N CYS A 152 -6.28 14.86 -0.82
CA CYS A 152 -6.45 15.26 0.56
C CYS A 152 -5.11 15.71 1.18
N SER A 153 -4.03 14.95 0.96
CA SER A 153 -2.70 15.34 1.42
C SER A 153 -2.24 16.66 0.81
N ALA A 154 -2.48 16.89 -0.49
CA ALA A 154 -2.11 18.14 -1.15
C ALA A 154 -2.89 19.35 -0.61
N LEU A 155 -4.18 19.17 -0.27
CA LEU A 155 -5.02 20.22 0.31
C LEU A 155 -4.67 20.52 1.77
N LEU A 156 -4.23 19.51 2.53
CA LEU A 156 -3.83 19.66 3.94
C LEU A 156 -2.41 20.21 4.11
N TYR A 157 -1.52 19.98 3.13
CA TYR A 157 -0.11 20.41 3.22
C TYR A 157 0.11 21.91 3.48
N PRO A 158 -0.63 22.84 2.86
CA PRO A 158 -0.51 24.27 3.18
C PRO A 158 -0.88 24.62 4.62
N LEU A 159 -1.75 23.83 5.26
CA LEU A 159 -2.25 24.08 6.62
C LEU A 159 -1.34 23.46 7.69
N PHE A 160 -0.83 22.26 7.44
CA PHE A 160 -0.11 21.46 8.45
C PHE A 160 1.35 21.18 8.10
N GLY A 161 1.82 21.52 6.90
CA GLY A 161 3.19 21.23 6.46
C GLY A 161 3.50 19.73 6.48
N ILE A 162 4.67 19.36 7.01
CA ILE A 162 5.13 17.96 7.09
C ILE A 162 4.21 17.11 7.98
N GLN A 163 3.62 17.70 9.02
CA GLN A 163 2.68 17.04 9.93
C GLN A 163 1.39 16.57 9.23
N THR A 164 1.17 16.96 7.97
CA THR A 164 0.10 16.40 7.12
C THR A 164 0.12 14.88 7.08
N VAL A 165 1.31 14.26 7.16
CA VAL A 165 1.46 12.80 7.15
C VAL A 165 0.65 12.11 8.26
N TRP A 166 0.47 12.76 9.42
CA TRP A 166 -0.29 12.21 10.55
C TRP A 166 -1.77 12.02 10.25
N TRP A 167 -2.33 12.72 9.25
CA TRP A 167 -3.71 12.47 8.81
C TRP A 167 -3.89 11.06 8.21
N SER A 168 -2.80 10.40 7.81
CA SER A 168 -2.82 8.99 7.39
C SER A 168 -3.13 8.05 8.55
N ILE A 169 -3.01 8.48 9.81
CA ILE A 169 -3.39 7.66 10.98
C ILE A 169 -4.88 7.35 10.98
N VAL A 170 -5.73 8.27 10.50
CA VAL A 170 -7.19 8.08 10.46
C VAL A 170 -7.59 6.84 9.66
N PRO A 171 -7.22 6.69 8.36
CA PRO A 171 -7.52 5.46 7.63
C PRO A 171 -6.81 4.23 8.19
N LEU A 172 -5.62 4.36 8.81
CA LEU A 172 -4.93 3.23 9.45
C LEU A 172 -5.71 2.69 10.67
N LEU A 173 -6.20 3.57 11.54
CA LEU A 173 -7.04 3.19 12.68
C LEU A 173 -8.36 2.55 12.21
N PHE A 174 -8.96 3.09 11.15
CA PHE A 174 -10.13 2.47 10.53
C PHE A 174 -9.83 1.06 10.01
N SER A 175 -8.71 0.86 9.30
CA SER A 175 -8.28 -0.47 8.84
C SER A 175 -8.00 -1.42 10.01
N MET A 176 -7.40 -0.93 11.10
CA MET A 176 -7.15 -1.73 12.30
C MET A 176 -8.45 -2.20 12.94
N ALA A 177 -9.41 -1.29 13.13
CA ALA A 177 -10.73 -1.59 13.65
C ALA A 177 -11.48 -2.59 12.76
N PHE A 178 -11.36 -2.45 11.44
CA PHE A 178 -11.98 -3.36 10.47
C PHE A 178 -11.42 -4.79 10.56
N ILE A 179 -10.10 -4.97 10.67
CA ILE A 179 -9.49 -6.30 10.86
C ILE A 179 -9.94 -6.91 12.19
N LEU A 180 -9.96 -6.13 13.27
CA LEU A 180 -10.43 -6.59 14.58
C LEU A 180 -11.90 -7.05 14.53
N TYR A 181 -12.74 -6.29 13.81
CA TYR A 181 -14.14 -6.64 13.59
C TYR A 181 -14.26 -7.96 12.82
N GLN A 182 -13.49 -8.15 11.74
CA GLN A 182 -13.48 -9.40 10.98
C GLN A 182 -13.04 -10.60 11.82
N GLU A 183 -11.94 -10.47 12.58
CA GLU A 183 -11.47 -11.51 13.50
C GLU A 183 -12.55 -11.87 14.55
N SER A 184 -13.33 -10.89 15.03
CA SER A 184 -14.42 -11.13 15.97
C SER A 184 -15.58 -11.89 15.32
N GLN A 185 -15.95 -11.56 14.09
CA GLN A 185 -17.04 -12.25 13.37
C GLN A 185 -16.68 -13.71 13.09
N GLU A 186 -15.45 -13.98 12.65
CA GLU A 186 -14.97 -15.34 12.41
C GLU A 186 -15.01 -16.19 13.70
N LYS A 187 -14.55 -15.63 14.82
CA LYS A 187 -14.62 -16.32 16.12
C LYS A 187 -16.05 -16.62 16.56
N ASN A 188 -16.97 -15.67 16.39
CA ASN A 188 -18.37 -15.85 16.74
C ASN A 188 -19.02 -16.96 15.88
N MET A 189 -18.71 -17.00 14.59
CA MET A 189 -19.22 -18.03 13.68
C MET A 189 -18.68 -19.43 14.03
N MET A 190 -17.38 -19.55 14.30
CA MET A 190 -16.78 -20.81 14.77
C MET A 190 -17.37 -21.29 16.10
N CYS A 191 -17.66 -20.36 17.03
CA CYS A 191 -18.31 -20.67 18.31
C CYS A 191 -19.73 -21.23 18.08
N MET A 192 -20.52 -20.61 17.21
CA MET A 192 -21.85 -21.10 16.85
C MET A 192 -21.81 -22.49 16.21
N GLU A 193 -20.89 -22.75 15.27
CA GLU A 193 -20.75 -24.07 14.65
C GLU A 193 -20.36 -25.17 15.65
N SER A 194 -19.63 -24.83 16.72
CA SER A 194 -19.28 -25.76 17.80
C SER A 194 -20.43 -26.05 18.76
N ILE A 195 -21.46 -25.21 18.82
CA ILE A 195 -22.66 -25.42 19.66
C ILE A 195 -23.70 -26.29 18.92
N VAL A 196 -23.69 -26.26 17.59
CA VAL A 196 -24.65 -26.98 16.73
C VAL A 196 -24.24 -28.44 16.46
N LYS A 197 -22.99 -28.82 16.77
CA LYS A 197 -22.48 -30.20 16.69
C LYS A 197 -22.51 -30.88 18.04
#